data_AF-A0A9R0T3V4-F1
#
_entry.id   AF-A0A9R0T3V4-F1
#
_cell.length_a   1.000
_cell.length_b   1.000
_cell.length_c   1.000
_cell.angle_alpha   90.00
_cell.angle_beta   90.00
_cell.angle_gamma   90.00
#
_symmetry.space_group_name_H-M   'P 1'
#
loop_
_entity.id
_entity.type
_entity.pdbx_description
1 polymer ?
#
loop_
_entity_poly.entity_id
_entity_poly.type
_entity_poly.pdbx_seq_one_letter_code
_entity_poly.pdbx_strand_id
1 'polypeptide(L)'
;MMGAADKAELGFEEEDDMAADTPPPARKMQSLDFEHIGSLAAVAESLSPRSKWRMALRSIRIVIFQAKINVLLPFGPLAITLHYLSGNHQGWVFLFSLVGITPLAERLGYATEQLACYTGPTIGGLLNATFGNATEMIISIYALKNGMIRVVQQSLLGSILSNMLLVLGCAFFAGGLAHPNRDQVFNKASAVVNSGLLLMAVLGLMFPAVLHFTHSEAHYGKSEVSLSRFSSCIMLVAYASYLFFQLKSQRSLYSPIGEVSS
;
A
#
# COMPACT_ATOMS: atom_id res chain seq x y z
N MET A 1 39.01 7.49 -65.57
CA MET A 1 40.43 7.84 -65.81
C MET A 1 40.80 8.88 -64.76
N MET A 2 41.28 8.50 -63.57
CA MET A 2 42.61 7.95 -63.25
C MET A 2 43.70 9.02 -63.34
N GLY A 3 44.32 9.35 -62.19
CA GLY A 3 45.54 10.15 -62.13
C GLY A 3 45.69 11.00 -60.87
N ALA A 4 46.19 10.39 -59.80
CA ALA A 4 46.78 11.08 -58.65
C ALA A 4 48.20 11.57 -58.99
N ALA A 5 48.65 12.67 -58.38
CA ALA A 5 50.06 12.86 -58.01
C ALA A 5 50.20 13.96 -56.95
N ASP A 6 50.71 13.51 -55.82
CA ASP A 6 51.20 14.19 -54.63
C ASP A 6 52.51 14.95 -54.92
N LYS A 7 52.78 16.03 -54.17
CA LYS A 7 54.12 16.50 -53.79
C LYS A 7 54.04 17.72 -52.87
N ALA A 8 54.34 17.46 -51.60
CA ALA A 8 54.78 18.45 -50.62
C ALA A 8 56.22 18.91 -50.90
N GLU A 9 56.56 20.16 -50.58
CA GLU A 9 57.86 20.56 -50.00
C GLU A 9 57.71 21.81 -49.14
N LEU A 10 58.45 21.79 -48.04
CA LEU A 10 58.54 22.76 -46.95
C LEU A 10 59.52 23.90 -47.32
N GLY A 11 59.26 25.09 -46.80
CA GLY A 11 60.25 26.18 -46.66
C GLY A 11 60.06 26.87 -45.32
N PHE A 12 61.13 26.88 -44.52
CA PHE A 12 61.30 27.58 -43.24
C PHE A 12 61.94 28.98 -43.45
N GLU A 13 62.04 29.73 -42.34
CA GLU A 13 62.78 31.00 -42.09
C GLU A 13 61.96 32.30 -42.30
N GLU A 14 61.99 33.33 -41.45
CA GLU A 14 62.43 33.58 -40.06
C GLU A 14 61.77 34.93 -39.62
N GLU A 15 61.69 35.16 -38.30
CA GLU A 15 61.59 36.41 -37.48
C GLU A 15 61.36 37.78 -38.19
N ASP A 16 60.64 38.78 -37.69
CA ASP A 16 60.43 39.31 -36.34
C ASP A 16 59.43 40.48 -36.50
N ASP A 17 58.44 40.68 -35.61
CA ASP A 17 58.03 42.07 -35.28
C ASP A 17 57.14 42.16 -34.03
N MET A 18 57.67 42.96 -33.13
CA MET A 18 57.22 43.34 -31.79
C MET A 18 55.87 44.10 -31.83
N ALA A 19 54.84 43.58 -31.14
CA ALA A 19 53.71 44.40 -30.72
C ALA A 19 53.16 43.92 -29.37
N ALA A 20 53.22 44.84 -28.40
CA ALA A 20 52.84 44.68 -27.01
C ALA A 20 51.35 44.36 -26.84
N ASP A 21 51.02 43.41 -25.96
CA ASP A 21 49.73 43.43 -25.29
C ASP A 21 49.70 42.60 -23.97
N THR A 22 49.52 43.33 -22.87
CA THR A 22 48.90 42.98 -21.57
C THR A 22 49.39 41.77 -20.72
N PRO A 23 49.46 41.93 -19.37
CA PRO A 23 49.88 40.86 -18.47
C PRO A 23 48.79 39.77 -18.30
N PRO A 24 49.16 38.52 -17.98
CA PRO A 24 48.21 37.41 -17.84
C PRO A 24 47.30 37.62 -16.62
N PRO A 25 46.04 37.13 -16.65
CA PRO A 25 45.15 37.26 -15.52
C PRO A 25 45.66 36.44 -14.34
N ALA A 26 45.55 37.01 -13.14
CA ALA A 26 45.93 36.38 -11.89
C ALA A 26 45.32 34.97 -11.78
N ARG A 27 46.18 33.98 -11.56
CA ARG A 27 45.81 32.61 -11.20
C ARG A 27 44.95 32.67 -9.93
N LYS A 28 43.63 32.60 -10.09
CA LYS A 28 42.70 32.44 -8.99
C LYS A 28 42.96 31.03 -8.44
N MET A 29 43.67 30.96 -7.32
CA MET A 29 43.88 29.74 -6.56
C MET A 29 42.48 29.18 -6.25
N GLN A 30 42.12 28.13 -6.98
CA GLN A 30 40.84 27.46 -6.86
C GLN A 30 40.65 27.05 -5.39
N SER A 31 39.56 27.53 -4.80
CA SER A 31 39.01 27.09 -3.53
C SER A 31 38.58 25.62 -3.64
N LEU A 32 39.54 24.70 -3.64
CA LEU A 32 39.30 23.26 -3.75
C LEU A 32 38.89 22.61 -2.41
N ASP A 33 38.91 23.36 -1.31
CA ASP A 33 38.67 22.80 0.03
C ASP A 33 37.28 23.09 0.61
N PHE A 34 36.41 23.87 -0.04
CA PHE A 34 35.12 24.26 0.58
C PHE A 34 33.92 23.42 0.13
N GLU A 35 33.81 23.05 -1.15
CA GLU A 35 32.65 22.27 -1.64
C GLU A 35 32.70 20.80 -1.18
N HIS A 36 33.89 20.22 -1.09
CA HIS A 36 34.04 18.81 -0.69
C HIS A 36 33.77 18.60 0.82
N ILE A 37 34.08 19.59 1.66
CA ILE A 37 33.79 19.57 3.10
C ILE A 37 32.30 19.80 3.36
N GLY A 38 31.63 20.67 2.59
CA GLY A 38 30.18 20.86 2.68
C GLY A 38 29.38 19.60 2.31
N SER A 39 29.82 18.89 1.27
CA SER A 39 29.22 17.61 0.85
C SER A 39 29.43 16.51 1.89
N LEU A 40 30.64 16.37 2.45
CA LEU A 40 30.92 15.39 3.51
C LEU A 40 30.23 15.74 4.84
N ALA A 41 30.10 17.02 5.18
CA ALA A 41 29.36 17.48 6.35
C ALA A 41 27.85 17.22 6.19
N ALA A 42 27.28 17.44 5.01
CA ALA A 42 25.88 17.11 4.69
C ALA A 42 25.62 15.60 4.72
N VAL A 43 26.57 14.80 4.20
CA VAL A 43 26.53 13.33 4.28
C VAL A 43 26.66 12.85 5.73
N ALA A 44 27.57 13.42 6.52
CA ALA A 44 27.73 13.12 7.94
C ALA A 44 26.50 13.54 8.77
N GLU A 45 25.84 14.65 8.42
CA GLU A 45 24.58 15.07 9.04
C GLU A 45 23.45 14.09 8.72
N SER A 46 23.40 13.52 7.50
CA SER A 46 22.44 12.48 7.09
C SER A 46 22.65 11.15 7.84
N LEU A 47 23.89 10.88 8.26
CA LEU A 47 24.26 9.71 9.06
C LEU A 47 24.01 9.91 10.56
N SER A 48 23.86 11.16 11.02
CA SER A 48 23.65 11.46 12.44
C SER A 48 22.33 10.87 12.96
N PRO A 49 22.33 10.22 14.15
CA PRO A 49 21.11 9.68 14.74
C PRO A 49 20.02 10.76 14.86
N ARG A 50 20.38 11.99 15.26
CA ARG A 50 19.44 13.11 15.43
C ARG A 50 18.73 13.51 14.14
N SER A 51 19.39 13.41 12.97
CA SER A 51 18.75 13.66 11.67
C SER A 51 17.77 12.55 11.30
N LYS A 52 18.18 11.27 11.45
CA LYS A 52 17.30 10.11 11.22
C LYS A 52 16.08 10.11 12.16
N TRP A 53 16.25 10.50 13.42
CA TRP A 53 15.15 10.66 14.38
C TRP A 53 14.22 11.81 14.01
N ARG A 54 14.74 12.96 13.58
CA ARG A 54 13.90 14.07 13.07
C ARG A 54 13.16 13.69 11.79
N MET A 55 13.81 12.96 10.88
CA MET A 55 13.17 12.43 9.67
C MET A 55 12.09 11.41 10.02
N ALA A 56 12.37 10.47 10.92
CA ALA A 56 11.38 9.51 11.41
C ALA A 56 10.18 10.21 12.08
N LEU A 57 10.43 11.20 12.95
CA LEU A 57 9.37 11.99 13.58
C LEU A 57 8.57 12.81 12.56
N ARG A 58 9.22 13.33 11.52
CA ARG A 58 8.55 14.08 10.45
C ARG A 58 7.71 13.15 9.58
N SER A 59 8.21 11.97 9.24
CA SER A 59 7.47 10.92 8.53
C SER A 59 6.29 10.43 9.36
N ILE A 60 6.49 10.14 10.65
CA ILE A 60 5.42 9.77 11.59
C ILE A 60 4.38 10.89 11.69
N ARG A 61 4.80 12.16 11.77
CA ARG A 61 3.86 13.28 11.84
C ARG A 61 3.08 13.47 10.54
N ILE A 62 3.70 13.27 9.38
CA ILE A 62 3.00 13.32 8.09
C ILE A 62 1.99 12.17 8.01
N VAL A 63 2.41 10.95 8.34
CA VAL A 63 1.52 9.78 8.39
C VAL A 63 0.41 9.99 9.42
N ILE A 64 0.64 10.64 10.56
CA ILE A 64 -0.39 10.82 11.60
C ILE A 64 -1.25 12.08 11.41
N PHE A 65 -0.88 13.07 10.61
CA PHE A 65 -1.65 14.32 10.50
C PHE A 65 -2.08 14.72 9.08
N GLN A 66 -1.65 14.00 8.04
CA GLN A 66 -1.94 14.44 6.67
C GLN A 66 -3.32 13.99 6.13
N ALA A 67 -3.87 12.86 6.57
CA ALA A 67 -5.19 12.43 6.12
C ALA A 67 -6.30 13.14 6.91
N LYS A 68 -7.32 13.61 6.18
CA LYS A 68 -8.50 14.27 6.75
C LYS A 68 -9.22 13.40 7.79
N ILE A 69 -9.10 12.07 7.66
CA ILE A 69 -9.70 11.11 8.60
C ILE A 69 -9.04 11.11 9.98
N ASN A 70 -7.81 11.63 10.12
CA ASN A 70 -7.09 11.65 11.40
C ASN A 70 -7.64 12.69 12.38
N VAL A 71 -8.58 13.54 11.93
CA VAL A 71 -9.43 14.34 12.83
C VAL A 71 -10.20 13.44 13.80
N LEU A 72 -10.45 12.17 13.44
CA LEU A 72 -11.16 11.21 14.30
C LEU A 72 -10.25 10.53 15.33
N LEU A 73 -8.93 10.69 15.24
CA LEU A 73 -7.97 10.01 16.11
C LEU A 73 -8.12 10.33 17.61
N PRO A 74 -8.50 11.55 18.03
CA PRO A 74 -8.77 11.87 19.45
C PRO A 74 -9.92 11.07 20.07
N PHE A 75 -10.83 10.50 19.27
CA PHE A 75 -11.95 9.71 19.80
C PHE A 75 -11.50 8.39 20.45
N GLY A 76 -10.34 7.84 20.08
CA GLY A 76 -9.78 6.64 20.71
C GLY A 76 -9.41 6.88 22.20
N PRO A 77 -8.51 7.82 22.50
CA PRO A 77 -8.20 8.21 23.89
C PRO A 77 -9.44 8.71 24.65
N LEU A 78 -10.36 9.39 23.98
CA LEU A 78 -11.63 9.82 24.58
C LEU A 78 -12.47 8.62 25.02
N ALA A 79 -12.57 7.57 24.21
CA ALA A 79 -13.30 6.35 24.57
C ALA A 79 -12.70 5.66 25.80
N ILE A 80 -11.36 5.61 25.88
CA ILE A 80 -10.64 5.05 27.04
C ILE A 80 -10.91 5.89 28.29
N THR A 81 -10.80 7.21 28.17
CA THR A 81 -11.05 8.15 29.26
C THR A 81 -12.50 8.03 29.76
N LEU A 82 -13.46 7.95 28.84
CA LEU A 82 -14.87 7.75 29.15
C LEU A 82 -15.13 6.39 29.82
N HIS A 83 -14.44 5.33 29.42
CA HIS A 83 -14.57 4.02 30.06
C HIS A 83 -14.15 4.04 31.53
N TYR A 84 -13.07 4.76 31.87
CA TYR A 84 -12.62 4.89 33.25
C TYR A 84 -13.46 5.87 34.09
N LEU A 85 -14.03 6.90 33.46
CA LEU A 85 -14.82 7.93 34.16
C LEU A 85 -16.31 7.59 34.29
N SER A 86 -16.88 6.84 33.34
CA SER A 86 -18.31 6.53 33.29
C SER A 86 -18.58 5.05 33.48
N GLY A 87 -19.09 4.68 34.66
CA GLY A 87 -19.62 3.33 34.93
C GLY A 87 -20.93 2.99 34.19
N ASN A 88 -21.67 3.99 33.68
CA ASN A 88 -23.04 3.80 33.16
C ASN A 88 -23.24 4.08 31.65
N HIS A 89 -22.23 4.52 30.91
CA HIS A 89 -22.39 4.98 29.51
C HIS A 89 -21.73 4.04 28.47
N GLN A 90 -22.03 2.74 28.53
CA GLN A 90 -21.40 1.74 27.67
C GLN A 90 -21.63 1.98 26.16
N GLY A 91 -22.79 2.53 25.78
CA GLY A 91 -23.08 2.86 24.37
C GLY A 91 -22.17 3.95 23.79
N TRP A 92 -21.85 4.98 24.58
CA TRP A 92 -20.96 6.06 24.14
C TRP A 92 -19.51 5.58 24.04
N VAL A 93 -19.07 4.73 24.96
CA VAL A 93 -17.74 4.09 24.89
C VAL A 93 -17.62 3.27 23.60
N PHE A 94 -18.66 2.50 23.25
CA PHE A 94 -18.68 1.75 22.00
C PHE A 94 -18.60 2.65 20.76
N LEU A 95 -19.42 3.70 20.69
CA LEU A 95 -19.43 4.65 19.55
C LEU A 95 -18.09 5.36 19.38
N PHE A 96 -17.52 5.90 20.45
CA PHE A 96 -16.22 6.57 20.38
C PHE A 96 -15.08 5.60 20.07
N SER A 97 -15.16 4.36 20.52
CA SER A 97 -14.19 3.32 20.14
C SER A 97 -14.27 3.02 18.64
N LEU A 98 -15.48 2.88 18.08
CA LEU A 98 -15.68 2.63 16.65
C LEU A 98 -15.14 3.77 15.78
N VAL A 99 -15.46 5.02 16.15
CA VAL A 99 -14.94 6.21 15.48
C VAL A 99 -13.42 6.32 15.62
N GLY A 100 -12.87 6.01 16.81
CA GLY A 100 -11.42 6.05 17.07
C GLY A 100 -10.62 4.97 16.35
N ILE A 101 -11.19 3.79 16.11
CA ILE A 101 -10.55 2.70 15.36
C ILE A 101 -10.49 3.02 13.85
N THR A 102 -11.47 3.76 13.33
CA THR A 102 -11.57 4.08 11.89
C THR A 102 -10.29 4.69 11.30
N PRO A 103 -9.71 5.79 11.85
CA PRO A 103 -8.44 6.33 11.34
C PRO A 103 -7.26 5.41 11.60
N LEU A 104 -7.24 4.63 12.69
CA LEU A 104 -6.16 3.68 12.94
C LEU A 104 -6.13 2.56 11.88
N ALA A 105 -7.30 2.10 11.46
CA ALA A 105 -7.44 1.10 10.41
C ALA A 105 -6.92 1.61 9.06
N GLU A 106 -7.29 2.85 8.68
CA GLU A 106 -6.78 3.49 7.46
C GLU A 106 -5.26 3.64 7.50
N ARG A 107 -4.71 4.05 8.64
CA ARG A 107 -3.26 4.25 8.80
C ARG A 107 -2.48 2.94 8.74
N LEU A 108 -3.02 1.87 9.31
CA LEU A 108 -2.43 0.54 9.21
C LEU A 108 -2.41 0.06 7.74
N GLY A 109 -3.51 0.26 7.01
CA GLY A 109 -3.58 -0.03 5.58
C GLY A 109 -2.55 0.76 4.77
N TYR A 110 -2.50 2.08 4.95
CA TYR A 110 -1.53 2.96 4.29
C TYR A 110 -0.08 2.55 4.60
N ALA A 111 0.25 2.29 5.87
CA ALA A 111 1.59 1.85 6.26
C ALA A 111 1.95 0.49 5.64
N THR A 112 0.99 -0.42 5.54
CA THR A 112 1.17 -1.72 4.88
C THR A 112 1.45 -1.56 3.40
N GLU A 113 0.72 -0.69 2.71
CA GLU A 113 0.93 -0.41 1.29
C GLU A 113 2.31 0.21 1.03
N GLN A 114 2.71 1.19 1.83
CA GLN A 114 4.05 1.77 1.73
C GLN A 114 5.13 0.70 1.97
N LEU A 115 4.97 -0.14 2.99
CA LEU A 115 5.92 -1.22 3.27
C LEU A 115 5.96 -2.27 2.14
N ALA A 116 4.81 -2.59 1.54
CA ALA A 116 4.71 -3.51 0.42
C ALA A 116 5.46 -3.00 -0.81
N CYS A 117 5.43 -1.69 -1.09
CA CYS A 117 6.20 -1.08 -2.18
C CYS A 117 7.72 -1.25 -2.02
N TYR A 118 8.24 -1.26 -0.78
CA TYR A 118 9.69 -1.37 -0.50
C TYR A 118 10.19 -2.81 -0.30
N THR A 119 9.32 -3.80 -0.12
CA THR A 119 9.70 -5.19 0.21
C THR A 119 9.67 -6.15 -1.00
N GLY A 120 9.26 -5.64 -2.17
CA GLY A 120 9.18 -6.39 -3.43
C GLY A 120 7.86 -7.14 -3.62
N PRO A 121 7.53 -7.60 -4.84
CA PRO A 121 6.17 -8.03 -5.19
C PRO A 121 5.63 -9.20 -4.34
N THR A 122 6.46 -10.19 -4.03
CA THR A 122 6.04 -11.39 -3.28
C THR A 122 5.78 -11.09 -1.81
N ILE A 123 6.74 -10.43 -1.13
CA ILE A 123 6.62 -10.10 0.29
C ILE A 123 5.57 -9.00 0.46
N GLY A 124 5.53 -8.01 -0.43
CA GLY A 124 4.53 -6.95 -0.42
C GLY A 124 3.10 -7.47 -0.62
N GLY A 125 2.89 -8.43 -1.51
CA GLY A 125 1.59 -9.07 -1.66
C GLY A 125 1.15 -9.85 -0.42
N LEU A 126 2.07 -10.56 0.25
CA LEU A 126 1.80 -11.23 1.53
C LEU A 126 1.48 -10.23 2.65
N LEU A 127 2.23 -9.12 2.73
CA LEU A 127 1.99 -8.07 3.70
C LEU A 127 0.61 -7.43 3.51
N ASN A 128 0.23 -7.12 2.27
CA ASN A 128 -1.08 -6.56 1.98
C ASN A 128 -2.22 -7.55 2.29
N ALA A 129 -2.05 -8.83 1.94
CA ALA A 129 -3.01 -9.88 2.26
C ALA A 129 -3.29 -10.01 3.77
N THR A 130 -2.24 -9.88 4.59
CA THR A 130 -2.30 -10.08 6.04
C THR A 130 -2.61 -8.79 6.80
N PHE A 131 -1.76 -7.77 6.67
CA PHE A 131 -1.90 -6.51 7.40
C PHE A 131 -2.95 -5.57 6.80
N GLY A 132 -3.30 -5.71 5.52
CA GLY A 132 -4.40 -4.95 4.91
C GLY A 132 -5.76 -5.29 5.54
N ASN A 133 -5.94 -6.52 6.02
CA ASN A 133 -7.16 -6.97 6.73
C ASN A 133 -6.94 -7.15 8.25
N ALA A 134 -5.81 -6.68 8.80
CA ALA A 134 -5.45 -6.96 10.19
C ALA A 134 -6.45 -6.38 11.19
N THR A 135 -7.00 -5.18 10.94
CA THR A 135 -7.99 -4.58 11.83
C THR A 135 -9.21 -5.49 11.99
N GLU A 136 -9.75 -6.02 10.89
CA GLU A 136 -10.89 -6.92 10.91
C GLU A 136 -10.56 -8.23 11.66
N MET A 137 -9.38 -8.79 11.39
CA MET A 137 -8.91 -10.01 12.05
C MET A 137 -8.72 -9.82 13.57
N ILE A 138 -8.14 -8.71 14.00
CA ILE A 138 -7.92 -8.41 15.43
C ILE A 138 -9.26 -8.30 16.17
N ILE A 139 -10.22 -7.54 15.61
CA ILE A 139 -11.56 -7.38 16.20
C ILE A 139 -12.27 -8.74 16.25
N SER A 140 -12.19 -9.52 15.18
CA SER A 140 -12.81 -10.84 15.08
C SER A 140 -12.24 -11.82 16.11
N ILE A 141 -10.91 -11.89 16.25
CA ILE A 141 -10.25 -12.76 17.24
C ILE A 141 -10.67 -12.34 18.67
N TYR A 142 -10.68 -11.04 18.97
CA TYR A 142 -11.09 -10.57 20.29
C TYR A 142 -12.57 -10.90 20.57
N ALA A 143 -13.45 -10.74 19.58
CA ALA A 143 -14.85 -11.12 19.69
C ALA A 143 -15.03 -12.63 19.88
N LEU A 144 -14.30 -13.48 19.14
CA LEU A 144 -14.29 -14.93 19.30
C LEU A 144 -13.83 -15.34 20.70
N LYS A 145 -12.78 -14.73 21.24
CA LYS A 145 -12.29 -14.99 22.61
C LYS A 145 -13.32 -14.69 23.69
N ASN A 146 -14.24 -13.76 23.43
CA ASN A 146 -15.35 -13.42 24.31
C ASN A 146 -16.66 -14.18 23.98
N GLY A 147 -16.60 -15.21 23.12
CA GLY A 147 -17.77 -16.02 22.76
C GLY A 147 -18.77 -15.32 21.84
N MET A 148 -18.42 -14.17 21.26
CA MET A 148 -19.30 -13.39 20.39
C MET A 148 -19.31 -13.91 18.93
N ILE A 149 -19.59 -15.20 18.75
CA ILE A 149 -19.56 -15.88 17.44
C ILE A 149 -20.50 -15.21 16.43
N ARG A 150 -21.71 -14.84 16.87
CA ARG A 150 -22.72 -14.18 16.02
C ARG A 150 -22.22 -12.84 15.49
N VAL A 151 -21.54 -12.06 16.33
CA VAL A 151 -20.98 -10.76 15.93
C VAL A 151 -19.93 -10.95 14.84
N VAL A 152 -19.07 -11.96 14.99
CA VAL A 152 -18.00 -12.28 14.03
C VAL A 152 -18.59 -12.75 12.69
N GLN A 153 -19.60 -13.63 12.72
CA GLN A 153 -20.28 -14.08 11.51
C GLN A 153 -20.94 -12.90 10.77
N GLN A 154 -21.63 -12.03 11.50
CA GLN A 154 -22.28 -10.84 10.93
C GLN A 154 -21.26 -9.82 10.42
N SER A 155 -20.12 -9.64 11.09
CA SER A 155 -19.08 -8.71 10.63
C SER A 155 -18.37 -9.21 9.38
N LEU A 156 -18.08 -10.51 9.27
CA LEU A 156 -17.45 -11.09 8.07
C LEU A 156 -18.39 -10.99 6.86
N LEU A 157 -19.67 -11.34 7.03
CA LEU A 157 -20.67 -11.18 5.97
C LEU A 157 -20.86 -9.70 5.61
N GLY A 158 -20.90 -8.82 6.60
CA GLY A 158 -20.97 -7.37 6.43
C GLY A 158 -19.78 -6.81 5.65
N SER A 159 -18.56 -7.29 5.90
CA SER A 159 -17.35 -6.86 5.15
C SER A 159 -17.44 -7.27 3.67
N ILE A 160 -17.87 -8.50 3.38
CA ILE A 160 -18.10 -8.96 1.99
C ILE A 160 -19.14 -8.06 1.30
N LEU A 161 -20.31 -7.85 1.92
CA LEU A 161 -21.37 -7.01 1.34
C LEU A 161 -20.93 -5.55 1.18
N SER A 162 -20.21 -4.99 2.16
CA SER A 162 -19.68 -3.63 2.11
C SER A 162 -18.75 -3.46 0.92
N ASN A 163 -17.80 -4.38 0.73
CA ASN A 163 -16.85 -4.29 -0.39
C ASN A 163 -17.53 -4.48 -1.75
N MET A 164 -18.49 -5.40 -1.84
CA MET A 164 -19.18 -5.74 -3.10
C MET A 164 -20.22 -4.73 -3.54
N LEU A 165 -20.99 -4.17 -2.61
CA LEU A 165 -22.14 -3.33 -2.92
C LEU A 165 -21.89 -1.88 -2.55
N LEU A 166 -21.47 -1.63 -1.30
CA LEU A 166 -21.34 -0.27 -0.80
C LEU A 166 -20.13 0.44 -1.41
N VAL A 167 -18.93 -0.11 -1.23
CA VAL A 167 -17.68 0.48 -1.72
C VAL A 167 -17.67 0.54 -3.24
N LEU A 168 -17.99 -0.58 -3.90
CA LEU A 168 -18.05 -0.65 -5.36
C LEU A 168 -19.13 0.28 -5.93
N GLY A 169 -20.33 0.30 -5.33
CA GLY A 169 -21.43 1.17 -5.74
C GLY A 169 -21.10 2.65 -5.57
N CYS A 170 -20.49 3.04 -4.45
CA CYS A 170 -19.99 4.39 -4.24
C CYS A 170 -18.88 4.77 -5.23
N ALA A 171 -17.98 3.83 -5.57
CA ALA A 171 -16.93 4.07 -6.55
C ALA A 171 -17.49 4.32 -7.95
N PHE A 172 -18.49 3.54 -8.39
CA PHE A 172 -19.18 3.76 -9.66
C PHE A 172 -19.99 5.06 -9.64
N PHE A 173 -20.70 5.34 -8.54
CA PHE A 173 -21.52 6.55 -8.42
C PHE A 173 -20.65 7.82 -8.43
N ALA A 174 -19.63 7.88 -7.58
CA ALA A 174 -18.71 9.01 -7.51
C ALA A 174 -17.88 9.14 -8.79
N GLY A 175 -17.45 8.02 -9.36
CA GLY A 175 -16.70 7.97 -10.61
C GLY A 175 -17.51 8.45 -11.81
N GLY A 176 -18.78 8.04 -11.92
CA GLY A 176 -19.70 8.50 -12.94
C GLY A 176 -20.09 9.97 -12.79
N LEU A 177 -20.20 10.47 -11.55
CA LEU A 177 -20.45 11.90 -11.31
C LEU A 177 -19.22 12.77 -11.61
N ALA A 178 -18.01 12.28 -11.32
CA ALA A 178 -16.75 12.99 -11.61
C ALA A 178 -16.40 12.97 -13.10
N HIS A 179 -16.80 11.93 -13.84
CA HIS A 179 -16.50 11.76 -15.26
C HIS A 179 -17.75 11.37 -16.08
N PRO A 180 -18.75 12.26 -16.19
CA PRO A 180 -20.03 11.94 -16.82
C PRO A 180 -19.94 11.62 -18.31
N ASN A 181 -18.86 12.06 -18.98
CA ASN A 181 -18.63 11.86 -20.41
C ASN A 181 -17.51 10.86 -20.71
N ARG A 182 -17.08 10.04 -19.74
CA ARG A 182 -16.06 9.01 -19.95
C ARG A 182 -16.47 7.69 -19.32
N ASP A 183 -16.39 6.64 -20.12
CA ASP A 183 -16.57 5.28 -19.63
C ASP A 183 -15.40 4.86 -18.74
N GLN A 184 -15.71 4.26 -17.59
CA GLN A 184 -14.70 3.68 -16.70
C GLN A 184 -14.26 2.32 -17.26
N VAL A 185 -13.01 2.22 -17.67
CA VAL A 185 -12.45 0.99 -18.25
C VAL A 185 -11.84 0.12 -17.16
N PHE A 186 -12.20 -1.17 -17.14
CA PHE A 186 -11.66 -2.16 -16.22
C PHE A 186 -11.05 -3.34 -16.97
N ASN A 187 -10.05 -3.98 -16.38
CA ASN A 187 -9.49 -5.21 -16.93
C ASN A 187 -10.52 -6.35 -16.80
N LYS A 188 -11.11 -6.75 -17.93
CA LYS A 188 -12.13 -7.81 -18.00
C LYS A 188 -11.63 -9.14 -17.45
N ALA A 189 -10.38 -9.53 -17.74
CA ALA A 189 -9.82 -10.80 -17.28
C ALA A 189 -9.66 -10.81 -15.75
N SER A 190 -9.10 -9.75 -15.17
CA SER A 190 -8.96 -9.62 -13.71
C SER A 190 -10.32 -9.55 -13.00
N ALA A 191 -11.29 -8.82 -13.58
CA ALA A 191 -12.63 -8.73 -13.03
C ALA A 191 -13.33 -10.10 -12.99
N VAL A 192 -13.24 -10.89 -14.06
CA VAL A 192 -13.82 -12.25 -14.13
C VAL A 192 -13.18 -13.15 -13.07
N VAL A 193 -11.85 -13.19 -12.97
CA VAL A 193 -11.15 -14.01 -11.96
C VAL A 193 -11.56 -13.61 -10.54
N ASN A 194 -11.55 -12.31 -10.22
CA ASN A 194 -11.92 -11.81 -8.90
C ASN A 194 -13.39 -12.10 -8.56
N SER A 195 -14.31 -11.91 -9.50
CA SER A 195 -15.73 -12.23 -9.32
C SER A 195 -15.97 -13.74 -9.11
N GLY A 196 -15.22 -14.60 -9.81
CA GLY A 196 -15.32 -16.05 -9.66
C GLY A 196 -14.82 -16.52 -8.29
N LEU A 197 -13.69 -16.00 -7.80
CA LEU A 197 -13.18 -16.29 -6.46
C LEU A 197 -14.14 -15.83 -5.38
N LEU A 198 -14.76 -14.67 -5.56
CA LEU A 198 -15.74 -14.12 -4.64
C LEU A 198 -17.03 -14.93 -4.61
N LEU A 199 -17.51 -15.38 -5.78
CA LEU A 199 -18.63 -16.32 -5.87
C LEU A 199 -18.32 -17.63 -5.14
N MET A 200 -17.13 -18.20 -5.34
CA MET A 200 -16.69 -19.40 -4.63
C MET A 200 -16.66 -19.19 -3.11
N ALA A 201 -16.17 -18.03 -2.66
CA ALA A 201 -16.16 -17.68 -1.24
C ALA A 201 -17.58 -17.58 -0.65
N VAL A 202 -18.49 -16.89 -1.33
CA VAL A 202 -19.89 -16.74 -0.88
C VAL A 202 -20.59 -18.10 -0.86
N LEU A 203 -20.45 -18.91 -1.91
CA LEU A 203 -21.04 -20.26 -1.95
C LEU A 203 -20.47 -21.17 -0.86
N GLY A 204 -19.16 -21.11 -0.61
CA GLY A 204 -18.50 -21.88 0.44
C GLY A 204 -19.00 -21.55 1.85
N LEU A 205 -19.37 -20.29 2.11
CA LEU A 205 -20.01 -19.85 3.36
C LEU A 205 -21.52 -20.16 3.40
N MET A 206 -22.19 -20.15 2.25
CA MET A 206 -23.63 -20.37 2.15
C MET A 206 -24.01 -21.83 2.48
N PHE A 207 -23.20 -22.82 2.09
CA PHE A 207 -23.52 -24.23 2.33
C PHE A 207 -23.72 -24.58 3.82
N PRO A 208 -22.77 -24.27 4.74
CA PRO A 208 -23.00 -24.47 6.17
C PRO A 208 -24.19 -23.68 6.71
N ALA A 209 -24.40 -22.45 6.22
CA ALA A 209 -25.51 -21.60 6.68
C ALA A 209 -26.87 -22.19 6.33
N VAL A 210 -27.05 -22.66 5.09
CA VAL A 210 -28.32 -23.28 4.64
C VAL A 210 -28.61 -24.54 5.44
N LEU A 211 -27.59 -25.39 5.66
CA LEU A 211 -27.74 -26.62 6.45
C LEU A 211 -28.20 -26.35 7.89
N HIS A 212 -27.67 -25.30 8.52
CA HIS A 212 -28.13 -24.83 9.84
C HIS A 212 -29.59 -24.34 9.81
N PHE A 213 -30.00 -23.62 8.76
CA PHE A 213 -31.37 -23.08 8.64
C PHE A 213 -32.42 -24.13 8.26
N THR A 214 -32.10 -25.12 7.43
CA THR A 214 -33.05 -26.14 7.01
C THR A 214 -33.21 -27.28 8.02
N HIS A 215 -32.39 -27.29 9.08
CA HIS A 215 -32.32 -28.37 10.08
C HIS A 215 -32.17 -29.77 9.44
N SER A 216 -31.59 -29.87 8.24
CA SER A 216 -31.47 -31.11 7.48
C SER A 216 -30.31 -32.00 7.94
N GLU A 217 -29.84 -31.83 9.18
CA GLU A 217 -28.66 -32.50 9.70
C GLU A 217 -28.99 -33.90 10.23
N ALA A 218 -28.14 -34.88 9.91
CA ALA A 218 -28.19 -36.21 10.54
C ALA A 218 -27.80 -36.18 12.04
N HIS A 219 -26.95 -35.23 12.43
CA HIS A 219 -26.54 -34.98 13.82
C HIS A 219 -26.51 -33.48 14.12
N TYR A 220 -27.52 -33.03 14.86
CA TYR A 220 -27.74 -31.62 15.20
C TYR A 220 -26.49 -30.96 15.80
N GLY A 221 -26.04 -29.86 15.20
CA GLY A 221 -24.89 -29.02 15.58
C GLY A 221 -23.50 -29.61 15.28
N LYS A 222 -23.36 -30.93 15.11
CA LYS A 222 -22.05 -31.56 14.79
C LYS A 222 -21.76 -31.56 13.29
N SER A 223 -22.79 -31.67 12.45
CA SER A 223 -22.64 -31.73 11.00
C SER A 223 -22.23 -30.38 10.41
N GLU A 224 -22.87 -29.28 10.83
CA GLU A 224 -22.56 -27.90 10.43
C GLU A 224 -21.12 -27.51 10.75
N VAL A 225 -20.67 -27.77 11.98
CA VAL A 225 -19.31 -27.40 12.42
C VAL A 225 -18.27 -28.21 11.64
N SER A 226 -18.55 -29.48 11.34
CA SER A 226 -17.65 -30.31 10.53
C SER A 226 -17.60 -29.82 9.08
N LEU A 227 -18.76 -29.47 8.51
CA LEU A 227 -18.87 -28.95 7.15
C LEU A 227 -18.22 -27.58 7.00
N SER A 228 -18.40 -26.68 7.96
CA SER A 228 -17.77 -25.35 7.97
C SER A 228 -16.25 -25.44 8.12
N ARG A 229 -15.72 -26.36 8.94
CA ARG A 229 -14.27 -26.64 9.03
C ARG A 229 -13.71 -27.18 7.72
N PHE A 230 -14.42 -28.10 7.08
CA PHE A 230 -14.05 -28.64 5.78
C PHE A 230 -14.04 -27.55 4.70
N SER A 231 -15.12 -26.76 4.62
CA SER A 231 -15.24 -25.62 3.70
C SER A 231 -14.13 -24.59 3.93
N SER A 232 -13.83 -24.23 5.19
CA SER A 232 -12.74 -23.32 5.53
C SER A 232 -11.37 -23.83 5.07
N CYS A 233 -11.12 -25.14 5.17
CA CYS A 233 -9.87 -25.74 4.70
C CYS A 233 -9.73 -25.63 3.17
N ILE A 234 -10.79 -25.98 2.44
CA ILE A 234 -10.82 -25.84 0.97
C ILE A 234 -10.60 -24.39 0.56
N MET A 235 -11.30 -23.44 1.20
CA MET A 235 -11.16 -22.02 0.93
C MET A 235 -9.74 -21.51 1.19
N LEU A 236 -9.07 -22.00 2.25
CA LEU A 236 -7.71 -21.61 2.57
C LEU A 236 -6.70 -22.15 1.53
N VAL A 237 -6.89 -23.39 1.05
CA VAL A 237 -6.08 -23.96 -0.05
C VAL A 237 -6.31 -23.20 -1.35
N ALA A 238 -7.56 -22.88 -1.69
CA ALA A 238 -7.90 -22.10 -2.87
C ALA A 238 -7.29 -20.69 -2.80
N TYR A 239 -7.36 -20.03 -1.64
CA TYR A 239 -6.76 -18.72 -1.41
C TYR A 239 -5.22 -18.76 -1.50
N ALA A 240 -4.57 -19.75 -0.89
CA ALA A 240 -3.12 -19.93 -0.98
C ALA A 240 -2.66 -20.18 -2.44
N SER A 241 -3.42 -20.99 -3.18
CA SER A 241 -3.16 -21.25 -4.60
C SER A 241 -3.33 -19.99 -5.45
N TYR A 242 -4.36 -19.19 -5.17
CA TYR A 242 -4.58 -17.90 -5.80
C TYR A 242 -3.44 -16.92 -5.51
N LEU A 243 -3.04 -16.77 -4.25
CA LEU A 243 -1.90 -15.92 -3.88
C LEU A 243 -0.62 -16.38 -4.57
N PHE A 244 -0.35 -17.69 -4.59
CA PHE A 244 0.81 -18.23 -5.29
C PHE A 244 0.81 -17.89 -6.78
N PHE A 245 -0.34 -18.05 -7.45
CA PHE A 245 -0.50 -17.69 -8.85
C PHE A 245 -0.35 -16.18 -9.08
N GLN A 246 -0.97 -15.35 -8.24
CA GLN A 246 -0.90 -13.89 -8.35
C GLN A 246 0.53 -13.39 -8.20
N LEU A 247 1.27 -13.88 -7.19
CA LEU A 247 2.65 -13.47 -6.92
C LEU A 247 3.64 -13.98 -7.98
N LYS A 248 3.41 -15.17 -8.54
CA LYS A 248 4.26 -15.74 -9.60
C LYS A 248 3.98 -15.13 -10.97
N SER A 249 2.71 -14.86 -11.29
CA SER A 249 2.27 -14.33 -12.59
C SER A 249 2.58 -12.84 -12.75
N GLN A 250 2.46 -12.04 -11.68
CA GLN A 250 2.75 -10.60 -11.68
C GLN A 250 4.24 -10.26 -11.90
N ARG A 251 5.16 -11.24 -11.85
CA ARG A 251 6.57 -11.06 -12.25
C ARG A 251 6.73 -10.62 -13.71
N SER A 252 5.72 -10.87 -14.55
CA SER A 252 5.73 -10.56 -15.99
C SER A 252 5.15 -9.18 -16.35
N LEU A 253 4.35 -8.56 -15.47
CA LEU A 253 3.64 -7.29 -15.77
C LEU A 253 4.30 -6.03 -15.19
N TYR A 254 5.36 -6.17 -14.39
CA TYR A 254 6.09 -5.02 -13.84
C TYR A 254 7.13 -4.52 -14.85
N SER A 255 6.67 -4.15 -16.05
CA SER A 255 7.38 -3.16 -16.85
C SER A 255 6.97 -1.80 -16.29
N PRO A 256 7.90 -0.95 -15.84
CA PRO A 256 7.54 0.38 -15.37
C PRO A 256 6.83 1.12 -16.51
N ILE A 257 5.56 1.47 -16.30
CA ILE A 257 4.83 2.43 -17.13
C ILE A 257 5.49 3.78 -16.88
N GLY A 258 6.55 4.08 -17.63
CA GLY A 258 7.40 5.25 -17.39
C GLY A 258 8.48 5.52 -18.43
N GLU A 259 8.62 4.74 -19.50
CA GLU A 259 9.41 5.14 -20.67
C GLU A 259 8.48 5.32 -21.87
N VAL A 260 7.87 6.50 -21.93
CA VAL A 260 7.55 7.09 -23.24
C VAL A 260 8.89 7.58 -23.77
N SER A 261 9.49 6.76 -24.63
CA SER A 261 10.63 7.16 -25.45
C SER A 261 10.28 8.42 -26.22
N SER A 262 11.20 9.39 -26.15
CA SER A 262 11.23 10.65 -26.88
C SER A 262 11.09 10.49 -28.39
#